data_AF-A0A7X7H8R1-F1
#
_entry.id   AF-A0A7X7H8R1-F1
#
_cell.length_a   1.000
_cell.length_b   1.000
_cell.length_c   1.000
_cell.angle_alpha   90.00
_cell.angle_beta   90.00
_cell.angle_gamma   90.00
#
_symmetry.space_group_name_H-M   'P 1'
#
loop_
_entity.id
_entity.type
_entity.pdbx_description
1 polymer ?
#
loop_
_entity_poly.entity_id
_entity_poly.type
_entity_poly.pdbx_seq_one_letter_code
_entity_poly.pdbx_strand_id
1 'polypeptide(L)'
;EIAQEILSGCDRIRLIEPLDVLDFHNFLARSYLILTDSGGIQEEAPSLGKPVLVMRDITERPEGIAAGTLKLVGTDEKRIFDTFKLLLENEEEYKKMSQASNPYGDGFASKRIADILCR
;
A
#
# COMPACT_ATOMS: atom_id res chain seq x y z
N GLU A 1 -3.39 -21.96 -8.22
CA GLU A 1 -3.57 -22.56 -9.56
C GLU A 1 -3.77 -21.52 -10.66
N ILE A 2 -4.81 -20.69 -10.62
CA ILE A 2 -5.06 -19.65 -11.64
C ILE A 2 -3.90 -18.63 -11.80
N ALA A 3 -3.36 -18.11 -10.69
CA ALA A 3 -2.25 -17.14 -10.76
C ALA A 3 -1.00 -17.74 -11.43
N GLN A 4 -0.70 -19.02 -11.17
CA GLN A 4 0.39 -19.73 -11.83
C GLN A 4 0.10 -19.89 -13.31
N GLU A 5 -1.12 -20.29 -13.68
CA GLU A 5 -1.50 -20.44 -15.09
C GLU A 5 -1.37 -19.14 -15.89
N ILE A 6 -1.80 -18.01 -15.32
CA ILE A 6 -1.84 -16.72 -16.01
C ILE A 6 -0.47 -16.02 -16.01
N LEU A 7 0.28 -16.12 -14.90
CA LEU A 7 1.46 -15.28 -14.67
C LEU A 7 2.80 -16.04 -14.71
N SER A 8 2.79 -17.38 -14.76
CA SER A 8 4.02 -18.16 -14.91
C SER A 8 4.69 -17.92 -16.27
N GLY A 9 6.01 -18.11 -16.33
CA GLY A 9 6.79 -17.93 -17.56
C GLY A 9 7.21 -16.49 -17.87
N CYS A 10 6.83 -15.52 -17.04
CA CYS A 10 7.32 -14.14 -17.14
C CYS A 10 8.50 -13.91 -16.17
N ASP A 11 9.71 -13.69 -16.69
CA ASP A 11 10.94 -13.51 -15.88
C ASP A 11 10.87 -12.36 -14.85
N ARG A 12 9.99 -11.39 -15.10
CA ARG A 12 9.79 -10.20 -14.28
C ARG A 12 8.67 -10.34 -13.24
N ILE A 13 7.94 -11.45 -13.23
CA ILE A 13 6.91 -11.73 -12.23
C ILE A 13 7.39 -12.89 -11.35
N ARG A 14 7.33 -12.69 -10.03
CA ARG A 14 7.68 -13.72 -9.05
C ARG A 14 6.46 -14.03 -8.22
N LEU A 15 5.92 -15.23 -8.42
CA LEU A 15 4.91 -15.81 -7.54
C LEU A 15 5.65 -16.52 -6.41
N ILE A 16 5.39 -16.07 -5.18
CA ILE A 16 6.03 -16.58 -3.96
C ILE A 16 4.97 -17.10 -3.01
N GLU A 17 5.39 -17.95 -2.07
CA GLU A 17 4.54 -18.34 -0.95
C GLU A 17 4.27 -17.15 -0.03
N PRO A 18 3.16 -17.18 0.74
CA PRO A 18 2.89 -16.17 1.76
C PRO A 18 4.08 -15.99 2.71
N LEU A 19 4.45 -14.74 2.95
CA LEU A 19 5.57 -14.38 3.82
C LEU A 19 5.13 -14.32 5.29
N ASP A 20 6.10 -14.52 6.19
CA ASP A 20 5.91 -14.12 7.57
C ASP A 20 5.89 -12.59 7.70
N VAL A 21 5.50 -12.11 8.88
CA VAL A 21 5.32 -10.67 9.12
C VAL A 21 6.59 -9.87 8.85
N LEU A 22 7.75 -10.35 9.30
CA LEU A 22 9.00 -9.60 9.22
C LEU A 22 9.52 -9.53 7.79
N ASP A 23 9.47 -10.65 7.07
CA ASP A 23 9.83 -10.69 5.66
C ASP A 23 8.87 -9.85 4.82
N PHE A 24 7.58 -9.89 5.13
CA PHE A 24 6.58 -9.08 4.44
C PHE A 24 6.84 -7.58 4.64
N HIS A 25 7.09 -7.12 5.86
CA HIS A 25 7.45 -5.71 6.12
C HIS A 25 8.74 -5.29 5.41
N ASN A 26 9.73 -6.18 5.35
CA ASN A 26 10.97 -5.93 4.58
C ASN A 26 10.69 -5.76 3.08
N PHE A 27 9.78 -6.56 2.51
CA PHE A 27 9.36 -6.42 1.12
C PHE A 27 8.61 -5.11 0.89
N LEU A 28 7.68 -4.74 1.78
CA LEU A 28 6.99 -3.45 1.69
C LEU A 28 7.96 -2.28 1.72
N ALA A 29 8.92 -2.27 2.66
CA ALA A 29 9.90 -1.19 2.78
C ALA A 29 10.79 -1.04 1.53
N ARG A 30 11.08 -2.13 0.82
CA ARG A 30 11.87 -2.14 -0.42
C ARG A 30 11.05 -1.97 -1.69
N SER A 31 9.72 -2.06 -1.60
CA SER A 31 8.83 -1.82 -2.73
C SER A 31 8.93 -0.37 -3.21
N TYR A 32 8.63 -0.17 -4.49
CA TYR A 32 8.42 1.16 -5.03
C TYR A 32 6.95 1.60 -4.86
N LEU A 33 6.02 0.71 -5.18
CA LEU A 33 4.58 0.94 -5.14
C LEU A 33 3.88 -0.38 -4.79
N ILE A 34 2.74 -0.29 -4.11
CA ILE A 34 1.95 -1.46 -3.68
C ILE A 34 0.57 -1.44 -4.34
N LEU A 35 0.14 -2.58 -4.87
CA LEU A 35 -1.26 -2.82 -5.27
C LEU A 35 -1.83 -3.85 -4.29
N THR A 36 -2.96 -3.53 -3.66
CA THR A 36 -3.54 -4.43 -2.64
C THR A 36 -5.04 -4.20 -2.47
N ASP A 37 -5.75 -5.23 -2.04
CA ASP A 37 -7.13 -5.16 -1.53
C ASP A 37 -7.17 -5.27 0.01
N SER A 38 -6.02 -5.50 0.65
CA SER A 38 -5.89 -5.66 2.10
C SER A 38 -6.11 -4.34 2.85
N GLY A 39 -6.97 -4.39 3.88
CA GLY A 39 -7.23 -3.26 4.76
C GLY A 39 -6.04 -2.87 5.64
N GLY A 40 -5.35 -3.84 6.25
CA GLY A 40 -4.21 -3.57 7.14
C GLY A 40 -3.05 -2.88 6.42
N ILE A 41 -2.78 -3.30 5.18
CA ILE A 41 -1.66 -2.71 4.40
C ILE A 41 -1.95 -1.27 4.00
N GLN A 42 -3.21 -0.88 3.87
CA GLN A 42 -3.59 0.52 3.65
C GLN A 42 -3.22 1.42 4.85
N GLU A 43 -3.14 0.88 6.07
CA GLU A 43 -2.72 1.65 7.25
C GLU A 43 -1.20 1.63 7.42
N GLU A 44 -0.54 0.52 7.10
CA GLU A 44 0.88 0.30 7.41
C GLU A 44 1.82 0.83 6.34
N ALA A 45 1.54 0.57 5.06
CA ALA A 45 2.42 0.94 3.95
C ALA A 45 2.67 2.45 3.82
N PRO A 46 1.71 3.35 4.08
CA PRO A 46 1.97 4.79 4.08
C PRO A 46 3.03 5.23 5.08
N SER A 47 3.16 4.57 6.24
CA SER A 47 4.25 4.87 7.20
C SER A 47 5.64 4.58 6.64
N LEU A 48 5.74 3.76 5.60
CA LEU A 48 6.98 3.45 4.89
C LEU A 48 7.18 4.35 3.65
N GLY A 49 6.32 5.35 3.47
CA GLY A 49 6.35 6.27 2.32
C GLY A 49 6.05 5.58 1.00
N LYS A 50 5.22 4.53 1.01
CA LYS A 50 4.90 3.76 -0.19
C LYS A 50 3.50 4.12 -0.70
N PRO A 51 3.36 4.59 -1.96
CA PRO A 51 2.06 4.78 -2.56
C PRO A 51 1.30 3.45 -2.66
N VAL A 52 0.02 3.47 -2.31
CA VAL A 52 -0.85 2.28 -2.34
C VAL A 52 -2.01 2.48 -3.29
N LEU A 53 -2.12 1.59 -4.27
CA LEU A 53 -3.27 1.49 -5.16
C LEU A 53 -4.21 0.40 -4.63
N VAL A 54 -5.41 0.80 -4.26
CA VAL A 54 -6.39 -0.09 -3.63
C VAL A 54 -7.28 -0.71 -4.70
N MET A 55 -7.17 -2.03 -4.86
CA MET A 55 -7.90 -2.82 -5.88
C MET A 55 -9.34 -3.14 -5.45
N ARG A 56 -10.05 -2.13 -4.95
CA ARG A 56 -11.46 -2.19 -4.51
C ARG A 56 -12.17 -0.91 -4.95
N ASP A 57 -13.49 -0.99 -5.13
CA ASP A 57 -14.31 0.19 -5.46
C ASP A 57 -14.61 1.05 -4.23
N ILE A 58 -14.57 0.45 -3.04
CA ILE A 58 -14.78 1.10 -1.75
C ILE A 58 -13.69 0.66 -0.76
N THR A 59 -13.42 1.50 0.24
CA THR A 59 -12.53 1.17 1.34
C THR A 59 -13.12 1.60 2.69
N GLU A 60 -12.85 0.81 3.71
CA GLU A 60 -13.06 1.12 5.12
C GLU A 60 -12.02 2.11 5.70
N ARG A 61 -11.13 2.66 4.86
CA ARG A 61 -10.05 3.60 5.19
C ARG A 61 -10.19 4.93 4.42
N PRO A 62 -11.31 5.66 4.57
CA PRO A 62 -11.54 6.90 3.83
C PRO A 62 -10.51 7.99 4.18
N GLU A 63 -9.92 7.95 5.38
CA GLU A 63 -8.91 8.91 5.83
C GLU A 63 -7.63 8.82 5.00
N GLY A 64 -7.20 7.61 4.61
CA GLY A 64 -6.02 7.41 3.77
C GLY A 64 -6.22 7.96 2.35
N ILE A 65 -7.45 7.88 1.82
CA ILE A 65 -7.82 8.50 0.54
C ILE A 65 -7.79 10.03 0.68
N ALA A 66 -8.40 10.57 1.73
CA ALA A 66 -8.43 12.01 1.99
C ALA A 66 -7.02 12.60 2.22
N ALA A 67 -6.14 11.85 2.89
CA ALA A 67 -4.75 12.22 3.12
C ALA A 67 -3.87 12.10 1.85
N GLY A 68 -4.35 11.42 0.81
CA GLY A 68 -3.59 11.21 -0.43
C GLY A 68 -2.55 10.08 -0.34
N THR A 69 -2.56 9.28 0.72
CA THR A 69 -1.67 8.11 0.88
C THR A 69 -2.17 6.90 0.08
N LEU A 70 -3.48 6.85 -0.18
CA LEU A 70 -4.17 5.77 -0.88
C LEU A 70 -4.86 6.28 -2.14
N LYS A 71 -5.00 5.41 -3.15
CA LYS A 71 -5.84 5.68 -4.32
C LYS A 71 -6.66 4.46 -4.71
N LEU A 72 -7.99 4.59 -4.71
CA LEU A 72 -8.88 3.53 -5.21
C LEU A 72 -8.74 3.42 -6.73
N VAL A 73 -8.44 2.21 -7.20
CA VAL A 73 -8.34 1.89 -8.63
C VAL A 73 -9.39 0.88 -9.07
N GLY A 74 -10.13 0.25 -8.14
CA GLY A 74 -11.10 -0.78 -8.46
C GLY A 74 -10.45 -2.00 -9.10
N THR A 75 -11.19 -2.71 -9.95
CA THR A 75 -10.71 -3.90 -10.68
C THR A 75 -10.69 -3.70 -12.20
N ASP A 76 -10.84 -2.46 -12.68
CA ASP A 76 -10.75 -2.13 -14.10
C ASP A 76 -9.28 -2.12 -14.55
N GLU A 77 -8.94 -3.00 -15.49
CA GLU A 77 -7.56 -3.20 -15.96
C GLU A 77 -6.93 -1.90 -16.46
N LYS A 78 -7.66 -1.14 -17.27
CA LYS A 78 -7.15 0.09 -17.87
C LYS A 78 -6.87 1.14 -16.79
N ARG A 79 -7.78 1.32 -15.83
CA ARG A 79 -7.59 2.24 -14.71
C ARG A 79 -6.42 1.86 -13.82
N ILE A 80 -6.27 0.56 -13.53
CA ILE A 80 -5.11 0.04 -12.77
C ILE A 80 -3.82 0.37 -13.53
N PHE A 81 -3.75 0.00 -14.81
CA PHE A 81 -2.57 0.21 -15.64
C PHE A 81 -2.20 1.70 -15.76
N ASP A 82 -3.16 2.56 -16.12
CA ASP A 82 -2.93 3.99 -16.32
C ASP A 82 -2.46 4.66 -15.01
N THR A 83 -3.06 4.29 -13.87
CA THR A 83 -2.68 4.85 -12.56
C THR A 83 -1.31 4.36 -12.12
N PHE A 84 -1.02 3.07 -12.31
CA PHE A 84 0.29 2.49 -12.02
C PHE A 84 1.39 3.14 -12.86
N LYS A 85 1.16 3.26 -14.17
CA LYS A 85 2.07 3.90 -15.11
C LYS A 85 2.32 5.37 -14.74
N LEU A 86 1.28 6.12 -14.39
CA LEU A 86 1.42 7.50 -13.93
C LEU A 86 2.40 7.61 -12.76
N LEU A 87 2.29 6.74 -11.76
CA LEU A 87 3.17 6.79 -10.58
C LEU A 87 4.59 6.27 -10.84
N LEU A 88 4.79 5.47 -11.90
CA LEU A 88 6.11 5.08 -12.36
C LEU A 88 6.82 6.17 -13.17
N GLU A 89 6.07 6.90 -14.02
CA GLU A 89 6.64 7.82 -14.99
C GLU A 89 6.60 9.29 -14.55
N ASN A 90 5.73 9.63 -13.59
CA ASN A 90 5.60 10.98 -13.04
C ASN A 90 6.07 11.02 -11.57
N GLU A 91 7.30 11.47 -11.38
CA GLU A 91 7.94 11.58 -10.07
C GLU A 91 7.19 12.55 -9.12
N GLU A 92 6.56 13.60 -9.65
CA GLU A 92 5.81 14.56 -8.83
C GLU A 92 4.56 13.90 -8.23
N GLU A 93 3.80 13.17 -9.04
CA GLU A 93 2.62 12.42 -8.56
C GLU A 93 3.01 11.32 -7.58
N TYR A 94 4.13 10.64 -7.83
CA TYR A 94 4.69 9.67 -6.87
C TYR A 94 5.05 10.32 -5.53
N LYS A 95 5.77 11.45 -5.57
CA LYS A 95 6.19 12.19 -4.37
C LYS A 95 5.01 12.70 -3.56
N LYS A 96 3.96 13.19 -4.22
CA LYS A 96 2.72 13.62 -3.54
C LYS A 96 2.13 12.52 -2.67
N MET A 97 2.06 11.28 -3.17
CA MET A 97 1.53 10.16 -2.39
C MET A 97 2.53 9.61 -1.36
N SER A 98 3.80 9.44 -1.73
CA SER A 98 4.82 8.85 -0.84
C SER A 98 5.19 9.75 0.35
N GLN A 99 5.03 11.07 0.20
CA GLN A 99 5.32 12.05 1.27
C GLN A 99 4.06 12.48 2.03
N ALA A 100 2.89 11.97 1.65
CA ALA A 100 1.66 12.25 2.37
C ALA A 100 1.75 11.69 3.81
N SER A 101 1.28 12.47 4.77
CA SER A 101 1.29 12.06 6.18
C SER A 101 0.33 10.90 6.38
N ASN A 102 0.79 9.84 7.04
CA ASN A 102 -0.07 8.72 7.40
C ASN A 102 -1.11 9.18 8.46
N PRO A 103 -2.43 9.16 8.15
CA PRO A 103 -3.45 9.60 9.09
C PRO A 103 -3.68 8.61 10.25
N TYR A 104 -3.19 7.37 10.13
CA TYR A 104 -3.43 6.31 11.12
C TYR A 104 -2.48 6.34 12.31
N GLY A 105 -1.37 7.08 12.21
CA GLY A 105 -0.50 7.34 13.34
C GLY A 105 0.94 7.62 12.97
N ASP A 106 1.71 7.89 14.01
CA ASP A 106 3.11 8.28 13.97
C ASP A 106 4.02 7.32 14.76
N GLY A 107 3.49 6.15 15.14
CA GLY A 107 4.21 5.13 15.91
C GLY A 107 4.21 5.33 17.43
N PHE A 108 3.54 6.35 17.97
CA PHE A 108 3.54 6.63 19.42
C PHE A 108 2.26 6.22 20.16
N ALA A 109 1.34 5.50 19.51
CA ALA A 109 0.04 5.12 20.08
C ALA A 109 0.18 4.38 21.42
N SER A 110 0.99 3.31 21.49
CA SER A 110 1.16 2.50 22.70
C SER A 110 1.72 3.32 23.87
N LYS A 111 2.69 4.21 23.60
CA LYS A 111 3.25 5.11 24.61
C LYS A 111 2.18 6.04 25.15
N ARG A 112 1.42 6.70 24.27
CA ARG A 112 0.33 7.62 24.67
C ARG A 112 -0.74 6.92 25.50
N ILE A 113 -1.10 5.70 25.14
CA ILE A 113 -2.09 4.90 25.90
C ILE A 113 -1.55 4.56 27.29
N ALA A 114 -0.31 4.09 27.40
CA ALA A 114 0.31 3.80 28.70
C ALA A 114 0.39 5.06 29.58
N ASP A 115 0.78 6.20 29.01
CA ASP A 115 0.84 7.49 29.71
C ASP A 115 -0.54 7.95 30.21
N ILE A 116 -1.64 7.55 29.56
CA ILE A 116 -3.02 7.85 30.01
C ILE A 116 -3.42 6.92 31.15
N LEU A 117 -3.09 5.63 31.08
CA LEU A 117 -3.48 4.62 32.08
C LEU A 117 -2.69 4.72 33.37
N CYS A 118 -1.46 5.22 33.32
CA CYS A 118 -0.59 5.40 34.49
C CYS A 118 -0.66 6.79 35.14
N ARG A 119 -1.57 7.66 34.66
CA ARG A 119 -1.95 8.91 35.34
C ARG A 119 -2.98 8.64 36.42
#